data_AF-A0A9X3AFF3-F1
#
_entry.id   AF-A0A9X3AFF3-F1
#
_cell.length_a   1.000
_cell.length_b   1.000
_cell.length_c   1.000
_cell.angle_alpha   90.00
_cell.angle_beta   90.00
_cell.angle_gamma   90.00
#
_symmetry.space_group_name_H-M   'P 1'
#
loop_
_entity.id
_entity.type
_entity.pdbx_description
1 polymer ?
#
loop_
_entity_poly.entity_id
_entity_poly.type
_entity_poly.pdbx_seq_one_letter_code
_entity_poly.pdbx_strand_id
1 'polypeptide(L)'
;MPEPVGGALVAAVDTAGPDAGPAAEEVLPQEARPAPRTVRRVPSTRAIRPGDLICGECGEGNVTTRKFCGRCGESLSSATTVRTQWWRRLAPRRGPRVVPAAKRPKPGAAVGRRPGRRIGTFVRRYTMVVVLVCGLVVGVYPPLRTFVLDKARGVGTAATAVLGTALSPVRPTSVAPTDTELEGHPAKAAFDQFKNTYWAARWDRTGGVQPAVAVDLGKVTALAKVIVTSGASDGFVAHNRPSILLFAYSNEKSDTVTLTDTPEPQEISLANGLAAKVVRVQVLQVFESEGAQDVALTEVEFFGVG
;
A
#
# COMPACT_ATOMS: atom_id res chain seq x y z
N MET A 1 -10.28 -59.68 -83.25
CA MET A 1 -9.58 -59.51 -81.97
C MET A 1 -10.60 -59.11 -80.92
N PRO A 2 -10.67 -59.70 -79.72
CA PRO A 2 -10.32 -61.07 -79.33
C PRO A 2 -11.50 -61.82 -78.66
N GLU A 3 -11.45 -63.13 -78.71
CA GLU A 3 -12.08 -64.09 -77.80
C GLU A 3 -11.11 -65.30 -77.74
N PRO A 4 -11.14 -66.23 -76.77
CA PRO A 4 -12.11 -66.37 -75.67
C PRO A 4 -11.54 -66.90 -74.32
N VAL A 5 -12.47 -67.23 -73.40
CA VAL A 5 -12.46 -68.20 -72.26
C VAL A 5 -11.36 -68.06 -71.19
N GLY A 6 -11.62 -68.12 -69.88
CA GLY A 6 -12.53 -68.93 -69.07
C GLY A 6 -11.92 -68.98 -67.65
N GLY A 7 -12.58 -69.38 -66.57
CA GLY A 7 -13.92 -69.91 -66.38
C GLY A 7 -14.32 -69.66 -64.93
N ALA A 8 -15.63 -69.70 -64.70
CA ALA A 8 -16.24 -69.68 -63.39
C ALA A 8 -15.96 -71.01 -62.67
N LEU A 9 -15.59 -70.94 -61.39
CA LEU A 9 -15.69 -72.06 -60.46
C LEU A 9 -16.74 -71.75 -59.41
N VAL A 10 -17.65 -72.72 -59.31
CA VAL A 10 -18.91 -72.74 -58.58
C VAL A 10 -18.64 -73.05 -57.12
N ALA A 11 -19.42 -72.45 -56.24
CA ALA A 11 -19.41 -72.68 -54.79
C ALA A 11 -19.82 -74.12 -54.43
N ALA A 12 -19.23 -74.64 -53.35
CA ALA A 12 -19.83 -75.68 -52.53
C ALA A 12 -20.33 -75.05 -51.23
N VAL A 13 -21.64 -75.14 -51.02
CA VAL A 13 -22.33 -74.80 -49.77
C VAL A 13 -22.36 -76.07 -48.93
N ASP A 14 -21.72 -76.04 -47.75
CA ASP A 14 -21.98 -77.02 -46.70
C ASP A 14 -23.01 -76.45 -45.73
N THR A 15 -24.17 -77.08 -45.72
CA THR A 15 -25.24 -76.90 -44.74
C THR A 15 -24.91 -77.68 -43.47
N ALA A 16 -24.67 -76.98 -42.36
CA ALA A 16 -24.66 -77.55 -41.01
C ALA A 16 -25.82 -76.96 -40.18
N GLY A 17 -26.50 -77.84 -39.44
CA GLY A 17 -27.74 -77.63 -38.71
C GLY A 17 -27.64 -76.70 -37.48
N PRO A 18 -28.74 -76.58 -36.70
CA PRO A 18 -28.94 -75.48 -35.77
C PRO A 18 -28.22 -75.73 -34.44
N ASP A 19 -27.05 -75.11 -34.27
CA ASP A 19 -26.34 -75.12 -32.99
C ASP A 19 -26.78 -73.96 -32.09
N ALA A 20 -27.00 -74.33 -30.82
CA ALA A 20 -27.51 -73.53 -29.73
C ALA A 20 -26.84 -72.15 -29.62
N GLY A 21 -27.66 -71.10 -29.45
CA GLY A 21 -27.18 -69.75 -29.17
C GLY A 21 -26.36 -69.71 -27.87
N PRO A 22 -25.26 -68.96 -27.80
CA PRO A 22 -24.46 -68.88 -26.59
C PRO A 22 -25.26 -68.17 -25.50
N ALA A 23 -25.33 -68.80 -24.33
CA ALA A 23 -25.86 -68.20 -23.12
C ALA A 23 -25.12 -66.88 -22.83
N ALA A 24 -25.86 -65.87 -22.39
CA ALA A 24 -25.28 -64.59 -21.99
C ALA A 24 -24.32 -64.82 -20.80
N GLU A 25 -23.02 -64.69 -21.06
CA GLU A 25 -21.97 -64.73 -20.06
C GLU A 25 -22.17 -63.58 -19.06
N GLU A 26 -22.26 -63.88 -17.77
CA GLU A 26 -22.39 -62.88 -16.71
C GLU A 26 -21.03 -62.16 -16.54
N VAL A 27 -20.96 -60.90 -16.98
CA VAL A 27 -19.73 -60.09 -16.90
C VAL A 27 -19.58 -59.49 -15.51
N LEU A 28 -18.49 -59.85 -14.81
CA LEU A 28 -18.14 -59.30 -13.49
C LEU A 28 -17.94 -57.77 -13.55
N PRO A 29 -18.27 -57.03 -12.46
CA PRO A 29 -18.06 -55.59 -12.39
C PRO A 29 -16.60 -55.22 -12.68
N GLN A 30 -16.37 -54.39 -13.70
CA GLN A 30 -15.04 -53.87 -13.99
C GLN A 30 -14.53 -53.02 -12.82
N GLU A 31 -13.25 -53.19 -12.52
CA GLU A 31 -12.54 -52.45 -11.48
C GLU A 31 -12.71 -50.94 -11.68
N ALA A 32 -13.10 -50.25 -10.61
CA ALA A 32 -13.36 -48.81 -10.64
C ALA A 32 -12.08 -48.07 -11.06
N ARG A 33 -12.15 -47.31 -12.16
CA ARG A 33 -11.02 -46.49 -12.62
C ARG A 33 -10.60 -45.52 -11.51
N PRO A 34 -9.28 -45.37 -11.26
CA PRO A 34 -8.79 -44.45 -10.24
C PRO A 34 -9.25 -43.02 -10.57
N ALA A 35 -9.63 -42.29 -9.52
CA ALA A 35 -10.06 -40.91 -9.65
C ALA A 35 -8.97 -40.05 -10.32
N PRO A 36 -9.35 -39.14 -11.24
CA PRO A 36 -8.38 -38.27 -11.91
C PRO A 36 -7.64 -37.43 -10.86
N ARG A 37 -6.33 -37.31 -11.03
CA ARG A 37 -5.46 -36.51 -10.15
C ARG A 37 -5.95 -35.06 -10.12
N THR A 38 -6.00 -34.48 -8.92
CA THR A 38 -6.30 -33.06 -8.74
C THR A 38 -5.26 -32.22 -9.48
N VAL A 39 -5.72 -31.37 -10.40
CA VAL A 39 -4.83 -30.53 -11.21
C VAL A 39 -4.31 -29.42 -10.31
N ARG A 40 -3.01 -29.46 -9.98
CA ARG A 40 -2.38 -28.38 -9.23
C ARG A 40 -2.32 -27.12 -10.11
N ARG A 41 -2.61 -25.95 -9.54
CA ARG A 41 -2.43 -24.67 -10.24
C ARG A 41 -0.95 -24.46 -10.58
N VAL A 42 -0.66 -24.28 -11.86
CA VAL A 42 0.69 -24.04 -12.41
C VAL A 42 0.64 -22.76 -13.26
N PRO A 43 1.72 -21.96 -13.33
CA PRO A 43 1.77 -20.77 -14.18
C PRO A 43 1.33 -21.04 -15.62
N SER A 44 0.75 -20.01 -16.26
CA SER A 44 0.24 -20.14 -17.61
C SER A 44 1.37 -20.37 -18.61
N THR A 45 1.13 -21.21 -19.60
CA THR A 45 2.12 -21.54 -20.65
C THR A 45 2.31 -20.37 -21.64
N ARG A 46 1.37 -19.42 -21.65
CA ARG A 46 1.40 -18.22 -22.47
C ARG A 46 1.41 -16.95 -21.63
N ALA A 47 1.85 -15.85 -22.24
CA ALA A 47 1.69 -14.53 -21.69
C ALA A 47 0.20 -14.14 -21.65
N ILE A 48 -0.29 -13.81 -20.45
CA ILE A 48 -1.67 -13.37 -20.22
C ILE A 48 -1.82 -11.92 -20.68
N ARG A 49 -2.78 -11.69 -21.58
CA ARG A 49 -3.13 -10.37 -22.10
C ARG A 49 -4.39 -9.84 -21.42
N PRO A 50 -4.58 -8.51 -21.36
CA PRO A 50 -5.83 -7.94 -20.90
C PRO A 50 -7.01 -8.46 -21.73
N GLY A 51 -8.05 -8.95 -21.04
CA GLY A 51 -9.21 -9.60 -21.64
C GLY A 51 -9.16 -11.12 -21.66
N ASP A 52 -8.01 -11.76 -21.46
CA ASP A 52 -7.95 -13.23 -21.41
C ASP A 52 -8.71 -13.82 -20.20
N LEU A 53 -9.14 -15.07 -20.33
CA LEU A 53 -9.84 -15.87 -19.32
C LEU A 53 -8.84 -16.76 -18.57
N ILE A 54 -8.80 -16.69 -17.24
CA ILE A 54 -7.94 -17.54 -16.41
C ILE A 54 -8.77 -18.70 -15.86
N CYS A 55 -8.37 -19.94 -16.17
CA CYS A 55 -9.03 -21.14 -15.67
C CYS A 55 -8.90 -21.26 -14.14
N GLY A 56 -10.03 -21.49 -13.46
CA GLY A 56 -10.08 -21.65 -12.01
C GLY A 56 -9.39 -22.91 -11.49
N GLU A 57 -9.33 -23.98 -12.28
CA GLU A 57 -8.73 -25.25 -11.84
C GLU A 57 -7.22 -25.27 -12.04
N CYS A 58 -6.75 -25.08 -13.29
CA CYS A 58 -5.33 -25.26 -13.61
C CYS A 58 -4.53 -23.96 -13.72
N GLY A 59 -5.17 -22.79 -13.71
CA GLY A 59 -4.52 -21.48 -13.84
C GLY A 59 -4.08 -21.08 -15.27
N GLU A 60 -4.49 -21.81 -16.32
CA GLU A 60 -4.08 -21.47 -17.69
C GLU A 60 -4.84 -20.24 -18.23
N GLY A 61 -4.11 -19.36 -18.91
CA GLY A 61 -4.67 -18.23 -19.63
C GLY A 61 -5.23 -18.64 -20.99
N ASN A 62 -6.49 -18.35 -21.25
CA ASN A 62 -7.24 -18.69 -22.46
C ASN A 62 -7.71 -17.41 -23.17
N VAL A 63 -7.81 -17.45 -24.51
CA VAL A 63 -8.43 -16.34 -25.26
C VAL A 63 -9.93 -16.28 -25.00
N THR A 64 -10.52 -15.09 -25.10
CA THR A 64 -11.97 -14.85 -24.87
C THR A 64 -12.90 -15.68 -25.73
N THR A 65 -12.45 -16.15 -26.89
CA THR A 65 -13.27 -16.94 -27.81
C THR A 65 -13.38 -18.42 -27.42
N ARG A 66 -12.60 -18.90 -26.44
CA ARG A 66 -12.64 -20.31 -26.00
C ARG A 66 -13.69 -20.56 -24.92
N LYS A 67 -14.31 -21.74 -24.97
CA LYS A 67 -15.31 -22.20 -23.99
C LYS A 67 -14.76 -23.20 -22.97
N PHE A 68 -13.67 -23.89 -23.32
CA PHE A 68 -12.98 -24.86 -22.47
C PHE A 68 -11.50 -24.53 -22.36
N CYS A 69 -10.90 -24.90 -21.23
CA CYS A 69 -9.50 -24.66 -20.93
C CYS A 69 -8.59 -25.49 -21.85
N GLY A 70 -7.64 -24.84 -22.54
CA GLY A 70 -6.70 -25.52 -23.44
C GLY A 70 -5.70 -26.45 -22.75
N ARG A 71 -5.66 -26.49 -21.41
CA ARG A 71 -4.75 -27.33 -20.63
C ARG A 71 -5.47 -28.49 -19.94
N CYS A 72 -6.47 -28.21 -19.11
CA CYS A 72 -7.17 -29.24 -18.32
C CYS A 72 -8.57 -29.60 -18.85
N GLY A 73 -9.07 -28.94 -19.90
CA GLY A 73 -10.40 -29.22 -20.45
C GLY A 73 -11.58 -28.64 -19.67
N GLU A 74 -11.37 -28.04 -18.49
CA GLU A 74 -12.44 -27.48 -17.66
C GLU A 74 -13.21 -26.35 -18.35
N SER A 75 -14.50 -26.23 -18.05
CA SER A 75 -15.36 -25.18 -18.55
C SER A 75 -14.87 -23.79 -18.12
N LEU A 76 -14.83 -22.84 -19.05
CA LEU A 76 -14.41 -21.45 -18.78
C LEU A 76 -15.60 -20.55 -18.41
N SER A 77 -16.76 -21.12 -18.08
CA SER A 77 -17.95 -20.35 -17.65
C SER A 77 -17.70 -19.60 -16.33
N SER A 78 -16.88 -20.18 -15.45
CA SER A 78 -16.48 -19.61 -14.16
C SER A 78 -15.10 -18.92 -14.19
N ALA A 79 -14.49 -18.77 -15.38
CA ALA A 79 -13.14 -18.24 -15.51
C ALA A 79 -13.05 -16.72 -15.23
N THR A 80 -12.01 -16.29 -14.51
CA THR A 80 -11.79 -14.87 -14.19
C THR A 80 -11.19 -14.13 -15.38
N THR A 81 -11.80 -13.00 -15.77
CA THR A 81 -11.28 -12.13 -16.84
C THR A 81 -10.17 -11.20 -16.35
N VAL A 82 -9.10 -11.07 -17.13
CA VAL A 82 -7.99 -10.16 -16.82
C VAL A 82 -8.39 -8.71 -17.06
N ARG A 83 -8.44 -7.90 -15.99
CA ARG A 83 -8.83 -6.49 -16.07
C ARG A 83 -7.82 -5.66 -16.85
N THR A 84 -8.32 -4.84 -17.77
CA THR A 84 -7.52 -3.80 -18.42
C THR A 84 -7.36 -2.61 -17.47
N GLN A 85 -6.11 -2.22 -17.19
CA GLN A 85 -5.78 -1.01 -16.44
C GLN A 85 -6.38 0.24 -17.10
N TRP A 86 -7.00 1.11 -16.31
CA TRP A 86 -7.79 2.25 -16.78
C TRP A 86 -7.01 3.19 -17.72
N TRP A 87 -5.73 3.44 -17.42
CA TRP A 87 -4.86 4.30 -18.23
C TRP A 87 -4.59 3.74 -19.64
N ARG A 88 -4.64 2.40 -19.83
CA ARG A 88 -4.51 1.78 -21.16
C ARG A 88 -5.74 2.01 -22.02
N ARG A 89 -6.88 2.37 -21.43
CA ARG A 89 -8.10 2.74 -22.17
C ARG A 89 -8.04 4.15 -22.76
N LEU A 90 -7.23 5.03 -22.14
CA LEU A 90 -7.03 6.41 -22.57
C LEU A 90 -5.93 6.57 -23.63
N ALA A 91 -5.09 5.54 -23.81
CA ALA A 91 -4.10 5.53 -24.88
C ALA A 91 -4.80 5.41 -26.25
N PRO A 92 -4.55 6.31 -27.22
CA PRO A 92 -5.18 6.23 -28.52
C PRO A 92 -4.85 4.90 -29.21
N ARG A 93 -5.90 4.13 -29.54
CA ARG A 93 -5.76 2.86 -30.26
C ARG A 93 -5.20 3.15 -31.66
N ARG A 94 -3.95 2.78 -31.91
CA ARG A 94 -3.44 2.70 -33.28
C ARG A 94 -4.06 1.47 -33.93
N GLY A 95 -5.00 1.69 -34.84
CA GLY A 95 -5.61 0.62 -35.64
C GLY A 95 -4.54 -0.19 -36.40
N PRO A 96 -4.89 -1.41 -36.84
CA PRO A 96 -3.99 -2.23 -37.64
C PRO A 96 -3.50 -1.43 -38.86
N ARG A 97 -2.18 -1.45 -39.08
CA ARG A 97 -1.55 -0.72 -40.19
C ARG A 97 -2.03 -1.36 -41.49
N VAL A 98 -2.96 -0.73 -42.17
CA VAL A 98 -3.38 -1.14 -43.52
C VAL A 98 -2.21 -0.85 -44.45
N VAL A 99 -1.47 -1.90 -44.81
CA VAL A 99 -0.43 -1.81 -45.84
C VAL A 99 -1.10 -2.23 -47.15
N PRO A 100 -1.13 -1.37 -48.19
CA PRO A 100 -1.65 -1.78 -49.48
C PRO A 100 -0.83 -2.96 -50.01
N ALA A 101 -1.52 -4.03 -50.45
CA ALA A 101 -0.93 -5.32 -50.84
C ALA A 101 0.15 -5.22 -51.94
N ALA A 102 0.17 -4.12 -52.70
CA ALA A 102 1.15 -3.85 -53.74
C ALA A 102 2.53 -3.39 -53.24
N LYS A 103 2.73 -3.14 -51.93
CA LYS A 103 4.03 -2.74 -51.39
C LYS A 103 4.68 -3.88 -50.62
N ARG A 104 5.47 -4.71 -51.31
CA ARG A 104 6.45 -5.61 -50.69
C ARG A 104 7.49 -4.74 -49.95
N PRO A 105 7.62 -4.81 -48.62
CA PRO A 105 8.65 -4.06 -47.93
C PRO A 105 10.02 -4.59 -48.35
N LYS A 106 10.88 -3.73 -48.90
CA LYS A 106 12.29 -4.06 -49.15
C LYS A 106 12.97 -4.33 -47.79
N PRO A 107 13.78 -5.40 -47.66
CA PRO A 107 14.57 -5.60 -46.45
C PRO A 107 15.52 -4.41 -46.30
N GLY A 108 15.52 -3.74 -45.15
CA GLY A 108 16.48 -2.66 -44.85
C GLY A 108 16.00 -1.22 -45.10
N ALA A 109 14.73 -0.97 -45.44
CA ALA A 109 14.22 0.40 -45.46
C ALA A 109 14.24 0.99 -44.04
N ALA A 110 15.19 1.90 -43.81
CA ALA A 110 15.44 2.56 -42.54
C ALA A 110 14.14 3.00 -41.86
N VAL A 111 13.98 2.59 -40.61
CA VAL A 111 12.89 2.98 -39.72
C VAL A 111 12.80 4.51 -39.74
N GLY A 112 11.83 5.04 -40.49
CA GLY A 112 11.58 6.46 -40.62
C GLY A 112 11.53 7.09 -39.23
N ARG A 113 12.42 8.05 -38.98
CA ARG A 113 12.55 8.73 -37.70
C ARG A 113 11.15 9.24 -37.30
N ARG A 114 10.64 8.69 -36.20
CA ARG A 114 9.31 8.96 -35.65
C ARG A 114 9.10 10.49 -35.55
N PRO A 115 8.07 11.08 -36.19
CA PRO A 115 7.83 12.53 -36.15
C PRO A 115 7.53 13.05 -34.72
N GLY A 116 7.20 12.16 -33.78
CA GLY A 116 7.01 12.50 -32.37
C GLY A 116 8.27 12.93 -31.61
N ARG A 117 9.48 12.75 -32.17
CA ARG A 117 10.72 13.15 -31.48
C ARG A 117 10.85 14.68 -31.39
N ARG A 118 10.32 15.43 -32.37
CA ARG A 118 10.35 16.92 -32.35
C ARG A 118 9.37 17.51 -31.34
N ILE A 119 8.16 16.96 -31.22
CA ILE A 119 7.18 17.38 -30.20
C ILE A 119 7.70 17.05 -28.80
N GLY A 120 8.28 15.86 -28.61
CA GLY A 120 8.89 15.48 -27.33
C GLY A 120 10.06 16.37 -26.91
N THR A 121 10.90 16.83 -27.86
CA THR A 121 11.98 17.78 -27.56
C THR A 121 11.47 19.18 -27.24
N PHE A 122 10.40 19.64 -27.91
CA PHE A 122 9.79 20.94 -27.62
C PHE A 122 9.11 20.96 -26.24
N VAL A 123 8.32 19.93 -25.92
CA VAL A 123 7.68 19.77 -24.61
C VAL A 123 8.74 19.68 -23.51
N ARG A 124 9.81 18.89 -23.73
CA ARG A 124 10.93 18.77 -22.78
C ARG A 124 11.67 20.08 -22.59
N ARG A 125 11.94 20.84 -23.66
CA ARG A 125 12.63 22.13 -23.58
C ARG A 125 11.79 23.16 -22.84
N TYR A 126 10.49 23.22 -23.14
CA TYR A 126 9.56 24.13 -22.48
C TYR A 126 9.38 23.79 -21.00
N THR A 127 9.20 22.52 -20.64
CA THR A 127 9.14 22.09 -19.23
C THR A 127 10.42 22.40 -18.47
N MET A 128 11.60 22.23 -19.07
CA MET A 128 12.87 22.61 -18.45
C MET A 128 12.94 24.12 -18.15
N VAL A 129 12.53 24.97 -19.11
CA VAL A 129 12.50 26.42 -18.94
C VAL A 129 11.51 26.82 -17.85
N VAL A 130 10.31 26.25 -17.84
CA VAL A 130 9.31 26.50 -16.80
C VAL A 130 9.83 26.10 -15.43
N VAL A 131 10.44 24.92 -15.29
CA VAL A 131 11.03 24.46 -14.02
C VAL A 131 12.14 25.40 -13.54
N LEU A 132 13.01 25.87 -14.44
CA LEU A 132 14.08 26.81 -14.09
C LEU A 132 13.53 28.17 -13.65
N VAL A 133 12.54 28.71 -14.37
CA VAL A 133 11.91 29.99 -14.02
C VAL A 133 11.13 29.86 -12.72
N CYS A 134 10.35 28.80 -12.53
CA CYS A 134 9.65 28.53 -11.27
C CYS A 134 10.65 28.34 -10.11
N GLY A 135 11.75 27.62 -10.33
CA GLY A 135 12.81 27.46 -9.34
C GLY A 135 13.46 28.79 -8.94
N LEU A 136 13.67 29.69 -9.90
CA LEU A 136 14.20 31.03 -9.66
C LEU A 136 13.19 31.90 -8.90
N VAL A 137 11.90 31.88 -9.29
CA VAL A 137 10.82 32.60 -8.58
C VAL A 137 10.68 32.11 -7.13
N VAL A 138 10.74 30.78 -6.91
CA VAL A 138 10.74 30.19 -5.56
C VAL A 138 12.00 30.56 -4.77
N GLY A 139 13.16 30.66 -5.43
CA GLY A 139 14.42 31.04 -4.79
C GLY A 139 14.46 32.51 -4.34
N VAL A 140 13.82 33.40 -5.11
CA VAL A 140 13.86 34.86 -4.88
C VAL A 140 12.67 35.36 -4.04
N TYR A 141 11.55 34.61 -3.96
CA TYR A 141 10.35 35.03 -3.23
C TYR A 141 10.11 34.21 -1.94
N PRO A 142 10.43 34.76 -0.74
CA PRO A 142 10.38 34.02 0.52
C PRO A 142 9.03 33.35 0.88
N PRO A 143 7.87 33.97 0.63
CA PRO A 143 6.57 33.35 0.94
C PRO A 143 6.23 32.11 0.11
N LEU A 144 6.75 32.02 -1.13
CA LEU A 144 6.56 30.85 -1.99
C LEU A 144 7.55 29.73 -1.64
N ARG A 145 8.75 30.10 -1.16
CA ARG A 145 9.77 29.16 -0.67
C ARG A 145 9.25 28.35 0.51
N THR A 146 8.60 28.99 1.49
CA THR A 146 8.02 28.31 2.66
C THR A 146 6.87 27.41 2.26
N PHE A 147 5.91 27.88 1.47
CA PHE A 147 4.78 27.08 0.98
C PHE A 147 5.21 25.81 0.22
N VAL A 148 6.22 25.89 -0.65
CA VAL A 148 6.74 24.73 -1.41
C VAL A 148 7.51 23.78 -0.50
N LEU A 149 8.32 24.29 0.43
CA LEU A 149 9.05 23.45 1.40
C LEU A 149 8.10 22.73 2.37
N ASP A 150 7.03 23.39 2.81
CA ASP A 150 6.04 22.82 3.71
C ASP A 150 5.23 21.71 3.03
N LYS A 151 4.89 21.89 1.75
CA LYS A 151 4.21 20.87 0.94
C LYS A 151 5.14 19.72 0.53
N ALA A 152 6.42 20.00 0.24
CA ALA A 152 7.42 18.97 -0.07
C ALA A 152 7.78 18.12 1.15
N ARG A 153 7.83 18.71 2.36
CA ARG A 153 7.96 17.97 3.62
C ARG A 153 6.75 17.06 3.85
N GLY A 154 5.53 17.53 3.57
CA GLY A 154 4.30 16.71 3.64
C GLY A 154 4.26 15.52 2.68
N VAL A 155 4.96 15.59 1.54
CA VAL A 155 5.08 14.45 0.58
C VAL A 155 6.26 13.54 0.95
N GLY A 156 7.35 14.09 1.48
CA GLY A 156 8.48 13.30 1.98
C GLY A 156 8.10 12.45 3.20
N THR A 157 7.31 12.99 4.13
CA THR A 157 6.76 12.27 5.29
C THR A 157 5.69 11.26 4.89
N ALA A 158 4.87 11.55 3.87
CA ALA A 158 3.95 10.57 3.31
C ALA A 158 4.67 9.41 2.60
N ALA A 159 5.81 9.67 1.94
CA ALA A 159 6.59 8.63 1.27
C ALA A 159 7.36 7.73 2.25
N THR A 160 7.80 8.25 3.41
CA THR A 160 8.37 7.43 4.49
C THR A 160 7.30 6.73 5.33
N ALA A 161 6.11 7.31 5.50
CA ALA A 161 4.98 6.66 6.18
C ALA A 161 4.38 5.48 5.38
N VAL A 162 4.57 5.43 4.06
CA VAL A 162 4.00 4.40 3.17
C VAL A 162 4.94 3.20 2.93
N LEU A 163 6.18 3.24 3.45
CA LEU A 163 7.10 2.10 3.40
C LEU A 163 7.11 1.30 4.73
N GLY A 164 5.96 0.70 5.05
CA GLY A 164 5.88 -0.64 5.65
C GLY A 164 6.47 -0.95 7.03
N THR A 165 7.01 0.02 7.78
CA THR A 165 7.37 -0.23 9.19
C THR A 165 6.18 0.03 10.08
N ALA A 166 5.55 -1.02 10.60
CA ALA A 166 4.61 -0.91 11.71
C ALA A 166 5.35 -0.23 12.88
N LEU A 167 4.90 0.96 13.28
CA LEU A 167 5.46 1.67 14.42
C LEU A 167 5.06 0.93 15.70
N SER A 168 6.03 0.64 16.56
CA SER A 168 5.78 0.02 17.86
C SER A 168 5.65 1.10 18.94
N PRO A 169 4.79 0.89 19.96
CA PRO A 169 4.79 1.74 21.14
C PRO A 169 6.17 1.74 21.80
N VAL A 170 6.65 2.92 22.16
CA VAL A 170 7.92 3.14 22.87
C VAL A 170 7.59 3.55 24.29
N ARG A 171 7.91 2.69 25.25
CA ARG A 171 7.62 2.93 26.66
C ARG A 171 8.85 3.54 27.36
N PRO A 172 8.71 4.69 28.02
CA PRO A 172 9.81 5.25 28.82
C PRO A 172 10.27 4.31 29.92
N THR A 173 11.57 4.30 30.19
CA THR A 173 12.14 3.58 31.34
C THR A 173 12.15 4.43 32.60
N SER A 174 12.24 5.75 32.44
CA SER A 174 12.16 6.69 33.56
C SER A 174 11.60 8.05 33.11
N VAL A 175 10.95 8.72 34.05
CA VAL A 175 10.43 10.08 33.90
C VAL A 175 10.99 10.88 35.07
N ALA A 176 11.68 11.98 34.79
CA ALA A 176 12.24 12.83 35.82
C ALA A 176 11.12 13.62 36.54
N PRO A 177 11.14 13.72 37.87
CA PRO A 177 10.27 14.65 38.60
C PRO A 177 10.50 16.08 38.12
N THR A 178 9.48 16.93 38.26
CA THR A 178 9.56 18.34 37.87
C THR A 178 9.20 19.24 39.04
N ASP A 179 9.93 20.33 39.24
CA ASP A 179 9.65 21.29 40.33
C ASP A 179 8.29 22.02 40.14
N THR A 180 7.72 21.93 38.95
CA THR A 180 6.42 22.50 38.60
C THR A 180 5.24 21.56 38.87
N GLU A 181 5.46 20.27 39.16
CA GLU A 181 4.36 19.32 39.33
C GLU A 181 3.52 19.60 40.58
N LEU A 182 2.21 19.36 40.48
CA LEU A 182 1.29 19.47 41.60
C LEU A 182 1.26 18.16 42.40
N GLU A 183 1.00 18.29 43.70
CA GLU A 183 0.83 17.13 44.58
C GLU A 183 -0.30 16.23 44.07
N GLY A 184 -0.05 14.92 44.02
CA GLY A 184 -1.00 13.93 43.50
C GLY A 184 -1.02 13.77 41.98
N HIS A 185 -0.41 14.68 41.22
CA HIS A 185 -0.44 14.68 39.75
C HIS A 185 0.99 14.77 39.15
N PRO A 186 1.85 13.77 39.42
CA PRO A 186 3.26 13.81 39.04
C PRO A 186 3.46 13.71 37.52
N ALA A 187 4.62 14.15 37.02
CA ALA A 187 4.90 14.12 35.58
C ALA A 187 4.83 12.71 34.96
N LYS A 188 5.14 11.68 35.75
CA LYS A 188 5.05 10.27 35.33
C LYS A 188 3.63 9.84 34.95
N ALA A 189 2.59 10.48 35.51
CA ALA A 189 1.20 10.15 35.22
C ALA A 189 0.81 10.41 33.76
N ALA A 190 1.53 11.27 33.03
CA ALA A 190 1.32 11.47 31.60
C ALA A 190 2.00 10.43 30.70
N PHE A 191 2.63 9.39 31.27
CA PHE A 191 3.37 8.37 30.52
C PHE A 191 3.11 6.95 31.07
N ASP A 192 2.05 6.78 31.87
CA ASP A 192 1.76 5.53 32.58
C ASP A 192 0.76 4.63 31.85
N GLN A 193 0.21 5.08 30.69
CA GLN A 193 -0.80 4.42 29.87
C GLN A 193 -2.20 4.38 30.48
N PHE A 194 -2.41 5.05 31.60
CA PHE A 194 -3.73 5.17 32.20
C PHE A 194 -4.42 6.41 31.69
N LYS A 195 -5.72 6.26 31.41
CA LYS A 195 -6.56 7.35 30.88
C LYS A 195 -7.26 8.13 31.99
N ASN A 196 -7.04 7.74 33.25
CA ASN A 196 -7.70 8.27 34.44
C ASN A 196 -6.70 8.85 35.45
N THR A 197 -5.44 8.97 35.06
CA THR A 197 -4.39 9.72 35.74
C THR A 197 -3.98 10.88 34.82
N TYR A 198 -3.29 11.87 35.36
CA TYR A 198 -2.78 12.99 34.57
C TYR A 198 -1.64 13.69 35.30
N TRP A 199 -0.74 14.28 34.53
CA TRP A 199 0.23 15.25 35.04
C TRP A 199 -0.44 16.61 35.15
N ALA A 200 -0.28 17.29 36.28
CA ALA A 200 -0.63 18.69 36.42
C ALA A 200 0.58 19.48 36.89
N ALA A 201 0.76 20.68 36.33
CA ALA A 201 1.89 21.53 36.64
C ALA A 201 1.49 23.01 36.74
N ARG A 202 2.15 23.74 37.64
CA ARG A 202 1.97 25.19 37.80
C ARG A 202 2.26 25.91 36.49
N TRP A 203 1.35 26.78 36.05
CA TRP A 203 1.48 27.53 34.80
C TRP A 203 1.65 29.01 35.09
N ASP A 204 2.75 29.59 34.62
CA ASP A 204 3.02 31.03 34.76
C ASP A 204 2.76 31.76 33.43
N ARG A 205 1.65 32.52 33.42
CA ARG A 205 1.23 33.35 32.27
C ARG A 205 2.17 34.53 32.00
N THR A 206 3.00 34.91 32.96
CA THR A 206 3.84 36.12 32.90
C THR A 206 5.29 35.85 32.48
N GLY A 207 5.61 34.61 32.09
CA GLY A 207 6.91 34.26 31.54
C GLY A 207 7.87 33.61 32.54
N GLY A 208 7.35 33.02 33.63
CA GLY A 208 8.14 32.16 34.53
C GLY A 208 8.56 30.84 33.89
N VAL A 209 9.10 29.95 34.73
CA VAL A 209 9.57 28.62 34.29
C VAL A 209 8.39 27.80 33.79
N GLN A 210 8.37 27.53 32.49
CA GLN A 210 7.31 26.76 31.89
C GLN A 210 7.45 25.26 32.20
N PRO A 211 6.33 24.54 32.45
CA PRO A 211 6.34 23.12 32.74
C PRO A 211 7.06 22.30 31.69
N ALA A 212 8.02 21.50 32.12
CA ALA A 212 8.76 20.62 31.24
C ALA A 212 9.25 19.37 31.97
N VAL A 213 9.09 18.22 31.32
CA VAL A 213 9.47 16.92 31.85
C VAL A 213 10.48 16.26 30.92
N ALA A 214 11.52 15.64 31.50
CA ALA A 214 12.49 14.83 30.77
C ALA A 214 12.14 13.34 30.90
N VAL A 215 12.13 12.65 29.77
CA VAL A 215 11.69 11.27 29.63
C VAL A 215 12.83 10.46 28.99
N ASP A 216 13.32 9.43 29.67
CA ASP A 216 14.32 8.50 29.13
C ASP A 216 13.60 7.30 28.50
N LEU A 217 13.89 7.03 27.23
CA LEU A 217 13.37 5.89 26.47
C LEU A 217 14.14 4.59 26.75
N GLY A 218 15.23 4.67 27.52
CA GLY A 218 16.12 3.56 27.88
C GLY A 218 17.09 3.16 26.77
N LYS A 219 16.65 3.29 25.52
CA LYS A 219 17.42 2.98 24.31
C LYS A 219 17.24 4.05 23.24
N VAL A 220 18.25 4.16 22.38
CA VAL A 220 18.20 5.04 21.21
C VAL A 220 17.12 4.55 20.25
N THR A 221 16.11 5.38 20.02
CA THR A 221 14.91 5.04 19.25
C THR A 221 14.65 6.09 18.17
N ALA A 222 14.17 5.67 17.00
CA ALA A 222 13.67 6.57 15.98
C ALA A 222 12.18 6.82 16.22
N LEU A 223 11.85 7.91 16.92
CA LEU A 223 10.48 8.35 17.13
C LEU A 223 9.91 8.94 15.85
N ALA A 224 8.71 8.48 15.48
CA ALA A 224 8.04 8.89 14.24
C ALA A 224 6.62 9.41 14.50
N LYS A 225 5.99 9.03 15.62
CA LYS A 225 4.65 9.45 15.99
C LYS A 225 4.54 9.63 17.50
N VAL A 226 3.69 10.56 17.91
CA VAL A 226 3.22 10.70 19.29
C VAL A 226 1.69 10.73 19.30
N ILE A 227 1.09 10.15 20.32
CA ILE A 227 -0.33 10.34 20.64
C ILE A 227 -0.39 11.18 21.91
N VAL A 228 -1.18 12.26 21.87
CA VAL A 228 -1.32 13.19 23.01
C VAL A 228 -2.78 13.27 23.41
N THR A 229 -3.06 13.07 24.70
CA THR A 229 -4.38 13.30 25.31
C THR A 229 -4.27 14.50 26.25
N SER A 230 -4.89 15.62 25.86
CA SER A 230 -4.75 16.92 26.53
C SER A 230 -5.75 17.09 27.68
N GLY A 231 -5.42 17.95 28.64
CA GLY A 231 -6.26 18.26 29.80
C GLY A 231 -6.22 17.19 30.90
N ALA A 232 -7.00 17.40 31.95
CA ALA A 232 -7.18 16.44 33.04
C ALA A 232 -8.31 15.46 32.71
N SER A 233 -8.11 14.19 33.06
CA SER A 233 -9.04 13.10 32.75
C SER A 233 -10.32 13.11 33.58
N ASP A 234 -10.30 13.75 34.75
CA ASP A 234 -11.45 13.94 35.65
C ASP A 234 -12.12 15.32 35.49
N GLY A 235 -11.55 16.20 34.67
CA GLY A 235 -12.07 17.55 34.46
C GLY A 235 -11.37 18.28 33.31
N PHE A 236 -11.78 18.02 32.07
CA PHE A 236 -11.11 18.56 30.88
C PHE A 236 -10.92 20.09 30.90
N VAL A 237 -11.92 20.84 31.36
CA VAL A 237 -11.90 22.31 31.47
C VAL A 237 -11.58 22.82 32.88
N ALA A 238 -11.22 21.94 33.82
CA ALA A 238 -10.87 22.36 35.19
C ALA A 238 -9.48 23.00 35.28
N HIS A 239 -8.57 22.60 34.39
CA HIS A 239 -7.21 23.08 34.29
C HIS A 239 -6.96 23.73 32.92
N ASN A 240 -5.89 24.52 32.77
CA ASN A 240 -5.47 24.90 31.43
C ASN A 240 -5.03 23.65 30.66
N ARG A 241 -5.11 23.68 29.33
CA ARG A 241 -4.82 22.53 28.46
C ARG A 241 -3.71 22.91 27.50
N PRO A 242 -2.68 22.09 27.26
CA PRO A 242 -1.63 22.43 26.31
C PRO A 242 -2.21 22.71 24.91
N SER A 243 -1.82 23.85 24.32
CA SER A 243 -2.11 24.19 22.92
C SER A 243 -0.87 24.04 22.05
N ILE A 244 0.32 24.27 22.61
CA ILE A 244 1.60 24.01 21.95
C ILE A 244 2.51 23.24 22.89
N LEU A 245 2.99 22.08 22.42
CA LEU A 245 4.03 21.29 23.05
C LEU A 245 5.34 21.36 22.25
N LEU A 246 6.47 21.40 22.93
CA LEU A 246 7.80 21.23 22.36
C LEU A 246 8.36 19.87 22.79
N PHE A 247 8.68 19.03 21.82
CA PHE A 247 9.42 17.80 22.01
C PHE A 247 10.88 18.05 21.61
N ALA A 248 11.76 18.27 22.58
CA ALA A 248 13.20 18.43 22.35
C ALA A 248 13.91 17.09 22.61
N TYR A 249 14.74 16.66 21.67
CA TYR A 249 15.38 15.34 21.71
C TYR A 249 16.85 15.45 22.11
N SER A 250 17.42 14.34 22.59
CA SER A 250 18.87 14.24 22.87
C SER A 250 19.78 14.39 21.64
N ASN A 251 19.21 14.50 20.44
CA ASN A 251 19.92 14.74 19.18
C ASN A 251 20.03 16.24 18.82
N GLU A 252 19.71 17.13 19.77
CA GLU A 252 19.71 18.60 19.63
C GLU A 252 18.61 19.17 18.71
N LYS A 253 17.75 18.32 18.15
CA LYS A 253 16.59 18.75 17.37
C LYS A 253 15.33 18.77 18.22
N SER A 254 14.28 19.37 17.67
CA SER A 254 12.97 19.40 18.29
C SER A 254 11.84 19.39 17.27
N ASP A 255 10.65 18.99 17.73
CA ASP A 255 9.38 19.17 17.02
C ASP A 255 8.46 20.04 17.89
N THR A 256 7.86 21.06 17.28
CA THR A 256 6.80 21.86 17.90
C THR A 256 5.46 21.33 17.41
N VAL A 257 4.62 20.92 18.34
CA VAL A 257 3.32 20.29 18.08
C VAL A 257 2.22 21.24 18.54
N THR A 258 1.34 21.61 17.61
CA THR A 258 0.11 22.34 17.92
C THR A 258 -1.02 21.34 18.13
N LEU A 259 -1.74 21.48 19.23
CA LEU A 259 -2.86 20.63 19.61
C LEU A 259 -4.18 21.33 19.32
N THR A 260 -5.21 20.53 19.06
CA THR A 260 -6.60 20.97 19.04
C THR A 260 -7.15 20.94 20.47
N ASP A 261 -8.04 21.86 20.81
CA ASP A 261 -8.69 21.91 22.11
C ASP A 261 -9.79 20.83 22.22
N THR A 262 -9.39 19.60 22.55
CA THR A 262 -10.25 18.43 22.65
C THR A 262 -9.73 17.43 23.70
N PRO A 263 -10.62 16.71 24.43
CA PRO A 263 -10.23 15.64 25.34
C PRO A 263 -9.87 14.33 24.62
N GLU A 264 -10.12 14.24 23.30
CA GLU A 264 -9.82 13.06 22.52
C GLU A 264 -8.31 12.91 22.25
N PRO A 265 -7.79 11.67 22.18
CA PRO A 265 -6.40 11.43 21.79
C PRO A 265 -6.10 11.94 20.37
N GLN A 266 -4.99 12.65 20.21
CA GLN A 266 -4.57 13.23 18.95
C GLN A 266 -3.30 12.55 18.45
N GLU A 267 -3.29 12.04 17.22
CA GLU A 267 -2.09 11.47 16.60
C GLU A 267 -1.30 12.54 15.85
N ILE A 268 -0.02 12.71 16.19
CA ILE A 268 0.87 13.68 15.56
C ILE A 268 2.14 12.99 15.05
N SER A 269 2.53 13.31 13.83
CA SER A 269 3.80 12.83 13.25
C SER A 269 4.98 13.66 13.77
N LEU A 270 6.07 12.99 14.13
CA LEU A 270 7.32 13.61 14.56
C LEU A 270 8.34 13.54 13.41
N ALA A 271 8.95 14.66 13.07
CA ALA A 271 9.89 14.75 11.95
C ALA A 271 11.35 14.65 12.39
N ASN A 272 11.65 15.00 13.63
CA ASN A 272 13.00 15.20 14.14
C ASN A 272 13.42 14.17 15.21
N GLY A 273 12.55 13.21 15.53
CA GLY A 273 12.75 12.20 16.57
C GLY A 273 13.76 11.06 16.27
N LEU A 274 14.60 11.20 15.25
CA LEU A 274 15.58 10.17 14.88
C LEU A 274 16.68 10.02 15.95
N ALA A 275 16.97 8.80 16.37
CA ALA A 275 18.03 8.51 17.35
C ALA A 275 17.88 9.27 18.69
N ALA A 276 16.65 9.43 19.16
CA ALA A 276 16.36 9.99 20.47
C ALA A 276 16.54 8.93 21.56
N LYS A 277 17.26 9.26 22.63
CA LYS A 277 17.26 8.47 23.87
C LYS A 277 16.48 9.18 24.96
N VAL A 278 16.61 10.51 25.03
CA VAL A 278 15.86 11.36 25.95
C VAL A 278 14.97 12.30 25.16
N VAL A 279 13.75 12.49 25.63
CA VAL A 279 12.79 13.46 25.11
C VAL A 279 12.40 14.40 26.24
N ARG A 280 12.61 15.71 26.05
CA ARG A 280 12.06 16.74 26.92
C ARG A 280 10.76 17.23 26.32
N VAL A 281 9.66 17.01 27.03
CA VAL A 281 8.32 17.50 26.68
C VAL A 281 8.07 18.77 27.46
N GLN A 282 7.89 19.89 26.77
CA GLN A 282 7.67 21.20 27.38
C GLN A 282 6.36 21.80 26.90
N VAL A 283 5.58 22.35 27.83
CA VAL A 283 4.38 23.14 27.50
C VAL A 283 4.83 24.55 27.13
N LEU A 284 4.53 24.99 25.91
CA LEU A 284 4.87 26.34 25.43
C LEU A 284 3.69 27.30 25.48
N GLN A 285 2.48 26.80 25.21
CA GLN A 285 1.24 27.58 25.24
C GLN A 285 0.09 26.69 25.71
N VAL A 286 -0.96 27.34 26.23
CA VAL A 286 -2.16 26.68 26.72
C VAL A 286 -3.42 27.28 26.12
N PHE A 287 -4.47 26.47 26.01
CA PHE A 287 -5.84 26.93 26.01
C PHE A 287 -6.25 27.20 27.45
N GLU A 288 -6.74 28.40 27.71
CA GLU A 288 -7.06 28.83 29.06
C GLU A 288 -8.37 28.22 29.55
N SER A 289 -8.42 27.96 30.85
CA SER A 289 -9.64 27.70 31.61
C SER A 289 -9.87 28.84 32.58
N GLU A 290 -11.14 29.14 32.83
CA GLU A 290 -11.54 30.16 33.79
C GLU A 290 -10.97 29.83 35.18
N GLY A 291 -10.21 30.76 35.75
CA GLY A 291 -9.62 30.62 37.09
C GLY A 291 -8.40 29.69 37.20
N ALA A 292 -8.09 28.88 36.19
CA ALA A 292 -6.99 27.91 36.27
C ALA A 292 -5.61 28.60 36.27
N GLN A 293 -4.71 28.14 37.14
CA GLN A 293 -3.33 28.60 37.28
C GLN A 293 -2.31 27.48 37.02
N ASP A 294 -2.79 26.36 36.49
CA ASP A 294 -2.04 25.16 36.21
C ASP A 294 -2.41 24.63 34.82
N VAL A 295 -1.63 23.69 34.33
CA VAL A 295 -1.87 23.00 33.07
C VAL A 295 -1.88 21.50 33.32
N ALA A 296 -2.82 20.80 32.70
CA ALA A 296 -2.97 19.35 32.82
C ALA A 296 -2.76 18.63 31.49
N LEU A 297 -2.12 17.46 31.57
CA LEU A 297 -1.84 16.58 30.45
C LEU A 297 -2.09 15.13 30.87
N THR A 298 -3.07 14.48 30.24
CA THR A 298 -3.50 13.13 30.61
C THR A 298 -2.50 12.07 30.17
N GLU A 299 -2.08 12.08 28.90
CA GLU A 299 -1.20 11.01 28.39
C GLU A 299 -0.40 11.46 27.16
N VAL A 300 0.83 10.96 27.06
CA VAL A 300 1.75 11.12 25.93
C VAL A 300 2.36 9.76 25.58
N GLU A 301 1.97 9.22 24.44
CA GLU A 301 2.44 7.92 23.97
C GLU A 301 3.37 8.07 22.77
N PHE A 302 4.59 7.56 22.88
CA PHE A 302 5.57 7.58 21.80
C PHE A 302 5.48 6.34 20.92
N PHE A 303 5.71 6.51 19.62
CA PHE A 303 5.72 5.43 18.64
C PHE A 303 6.91 5.59 17.69
N GLY A 304 7.60 4.48 17.43
CA GLY A 304 8.85 4.52 16.69
C GLY A 304 9.38 3.16 16.29
N VAL A 305 10.62 3.17 15.81
CA VAL A 305 11.39 1.98 15.44
C VAL A 305 12.73 2.03 16.17
N GLY A 306 13.05 0.97 16.91
CA GLY A 306 14.27 0.85 17.72
C GLY A 306 14.12 -0.19 18.80
#